data_AF-A0AA86YIP0-F1
#
_entry.id   AF-A0AA86YIP0-F1
#
_cell.length_a   1.000
_cell.length_b   1.000
_cell.length_c   1.000
_cell.angle_alpha   90.00
_cell.angle_beta   90.00
_cell.angle_gamma   90.00
#
_symmetry.space_group_name_H-M   'P 1'
#
loop_
_entity.id
_entity.type
_entity.pdbx_description
1 polymer ?
#
loop_
_entity_poly.entity_id
_entity_poly.type
_entity_poly.pdbx_seq_one_letter_code
_entity_poly.pdbx_strand_id
1 'polypeptide(L)'
;MLLASGMNFGLKRTMPHALGVSIGFLVMLIAVGMGVGALIKSSEIVYNILKYLGIAYLLWLAWKTTISRSVGSAKNSNEKPLTLLEAALFQWVNPKAWMMAISGMALYTDSTNPYSSMLLVAVIFSLINFPSVTIWAMFGSELRERLKNPNVLKKFNLIMGLLLAASAISVIFQ
;
A
#
# COMPACT_ATOMS: atom_id res chain seq x y z
N MET A 1 2.80 -2.31 -4.50
CA MET A 1 3.38 -1.10 -5.13
C MET A 1 4.89 -1.00 -4.92
N LEU A 2 5.43 -1.26 -3.72
CA LEU A 2 6.87 -1.12 -3.48
C LEU A 2 7.76 -2.13 -4.21
N LEU A 3 7.31 -3.37 -4.42
CA LEU A 3 7.99 -4.31 -5.34
C LEU A 3 8.13 -3.69 -6.74
N ALA A 4 7.02 -3.19 -7.31
CA ALA A 4 7.02 -2.60 -8.65
C ALA A 4 7.87 -1.31 -8.70
N SER A 5 7.90 -0.52 -7.62
CA SER A 5 8.77 0.66 -7.51
C SER A 5 10.24 0.25 -7.48
N GLY A 6 10.60 -0.76 -6.68
CA GLY A 6 11.96 -1.30 -6.62
C GLY A 6 12.42 -1.86 -7.96
N MET A 7 11.54 -2.57 -8.66
CA MET A 7 11.78 -3.09 -10.01
C MET A 7 12.03 -1.99 -11.05
N ASN A 8 11.22 -0.93 -11.04
CA ASN A 8 11.30 0.12 -12.07
C ASN A 8 12.38 1.18 -11.78
N PHE A 9 12.60 1.53 -10.50
CA PHE A 9 13.43 2.67 -10.10
C PHE A 9 14.64 2.28 -9.24
N GLY A 10 14.75 1.02 -8.82
CA GLY A 10 15.78 0.54 -7.90
C GLY A 10 15.48 0.89 -6.43
N LEU A 11 16.22 0.27 -5.52
CA LEU A 11 16.03 0.45 -4.07
C LEU A 11 16.23 1.90 -3.62
N LYS A 12 17.35 2.53 -4.01
CA LYS A 12 17.73 3.89 -3.54
C LYS A 12 16.66 4.93 -3.84
N ARG A 13 16.08 4.91 -5.04
CA ARG A 13 15.01 5.83 -5.45
C ARG A 13 13.64 5.47 -4.87
N THR A 14 13.45 4.23 -4.43
CA THR A 14 12.19 3.75 -3.82
C THR A 14 12.14 4.02 -2.31
N MET A 15 13.26 4.35 -1.66
CA MET A 15 13.28 4.58 -0.22
C MET A 15 12.33 5.69 0.27
N PRO A 16 12.22 6.86 -0.41
CA PRO A 16 11.23 7.87 -0.03
C PRO A 16 9.78 7.36 -0.13
N HIS A 17 9.47 6.55 -1.14
CA HIS A 17 8.17 5.89 -1.29
C HIS A 17 7.91 4.94 -0.10
N ALA A 18 8.90 4.11 0.27
CA ALA A 18 8.77 3.18 1.39
C ALA A 18 8.53 3.91 2.72
N LEU A 19 9.29 4.98 2.98
CA LEU A 19 9.09 5.85 4.14
C LEU A 19 7.71 6.49 4.14
N GLY A 20 7.24 6.97 2.98
CA GLY A 20 5.91 7.54 2.84
C GLY A 20 4.81 6.55 3.19
N VAL A 21 4.89 5.30 2.74
CA VAL A 21 3.95 4.24 3.12
C VAL A 21 3.95 4.03 4.63
N SER A 22 5.12 3.90 5.26
CA SER A 22 5.21 3.64 6.69
C SER A 22 4.73 4.82 7.56
N ILE A 23 5.07 6.05 7.19
CA ILE A 23 4.62 7.27 7.88
C ILE A 23 3.12 7.45 7.67
N GLY A 24 2.62 7.32 6.44
CA GLY A 24 1.19 7.43 6.15
C GLY A 24 0.36 6.42 6.93
N PHE A 25 0.85 5.19 7.05
CA PHE A 25 0.21 4.15 7.84
C PHE A 25 0.30 4.39 9.35
N LEU A 26 1.43 4.89 9.86
CA LEU A 26 1.57 5.32 11.26
C LEU A 26 0.52 6.37 11.64
N VAL A 27 0.39 7.41 10.80
CA VAL A 27 -0.58 8.50 11.05
C VAL A 27 -2.01 7.95 10.96
N MET A 28 -2.30 7.06 10.01
CA MET A 28 -3.59 6.38 9.93
C MET A 28 -3.89 5.58 11.21
N LEU A 29 -2.94 4.82 11.74
CA LEU A 29 -3.10 4.05 12.99
C LEU A 29 -3.46 4.97 14.15
N ILE A 30 -2.72 6.06 14.34
CA ILE A 30 -2.99 7.04 15.39
C ILE A 30 -4.39 7.66 15.21
N ALA A 31 -4.76 8.05 13.99
CA ALA A 31 -6.08 8.61 13.69
C ALA A 31 -7.21 7.62 14.00
N VAL A 32 -7.06 6.36 13.58
CA VAL A 32 -8.02 5.29 13.87
C VAL A 32 -8.16 5.06 15.37
N GLY A 33 -7.04 4.99 16.10
CA GLY A 33 -7.04 4.81 17.55
C GLY A 33 -7.63 6.00 18.32
N MET A 34 -7.52 7.22 17.79
CA MET A 34 -8.21 8.41 18.30
C MET A 34 -9.72 8.42 17.99
N GLY A 35 -10.24 7.41 17.30
CA GLY A 35 -11.68 7.27 17.03
C GLY A 35 -12.13 7.71 15.63
N VAL A 36 -11.22 8.13 14.74
CA VAL A 36 -11.58 8.45 13.35
C VAL A 36 -12.17 7.23 12.63
N GLY A 37 -11.72 6.02 12.98
CA GLY A 37 -12.30 4.78 12.45
C GLY A 37 -13.78 4.59 12.85
N ALA A 38 -14.18 5.04 14.03
CA ALA A 38 -15.56 5.00 14.48
C ALA A 38 -16.43 6.02 13.72
N LEU A 39 -15.91 7.22 13.44
CA LEU A 39 -16.60 8.25 12.65
C LEU A 39 -16.83 7.83 11.19
N ILE A 40 -15.88 7.11 10.59
CA ILE A 40 -16.04 6.60 9.23
C ILE A 40 -17.07 5.46 9.22
N LYS A 41 -17.05 4.58 10.23
CA LYS A 41 -18.04 3.49 10.35
C LYS A 41 -19.44 3.98 10.75
N SER A 42 -19.57 5.14 11.41
CA SER A 42 -20.89 5.69 11.75
C SER A 42 -21.66 6.17 10.53
N SER A 43 -20.99 6.44 9.41
CA SER A 43 -21.63 6.77 8.13
C SER A 43 -21.36 5.69 7.10
N GLU A 44 -22.36 4.83 6.89
CA GLU A 44 -22.32 3.78 5.86
C GLU A 44 -22.05 4.36 4.47
N ILE A 45 -22.55 5.57 4.19
CA ILE A 45 -22.32 6.28 2.92
C ILE A 45 -20.83 6.61 2.74
N VAL A 46 -20.19 7.22 3.73
CA VAL A 46 -18.77 7.60 3.65
C VAL A 46 -17.89 6.36 3.52
N TYR A 47 -18.18 5.32 4.31
CA TYR A 47 -17.48 4.05 4.24
C TYR A 47 -17.59 3.41 2.83
N ASN A 48 -18.80 3.34 2.27
CA ASN A 48 -19.02 2.75 0.95
C ASN A 48 -18.35 3.56 -0.17
N ILE A 49 -18.42 4.90 -0.12
CA ILE A 49 -17.73 5.76 -1.10
C ILE A 49 -16.22 5.49 -1.09
N LEU A 50 -15.59 5.51 0.08
CA LEU A 50 -14.15 5.23 0.21
C LEU A 50 -13.80 3.80 -0.25
N LYS A 51 -14.62 2.82 0.12
CA LYS A 51 -14.47 1.41 -0.29
C LYS A 51 -14.49 1.28 -1.81
N TYR A 52 -15.52 1.77 -2.48
CA TYR A 52 -15.65 1.63 -3.94
C TYR A 52 -14.65 2.48 -4.72
N LEU A 53 -14.31 3.69 -4.27
CA LEU A 53 -13.25 4.49 -4.87
C LEU A 53 -11.89 3.79 -4.80
N GLY A 54 -11.56 3.22 -3.63
CA GLY A 54 -10.34 2.44 -3.45
C GLY A 54 -10.29 1.21 -4.34
N ILE A 55 -11.40 0.46 -4.45
CA ILE A 55 -11.50 -0.71 -5.35
C ILE A 55 -11.29 -0.29 -6.81
N ALA A 56 -11.99 0.77 -7.26
CA ALA A 56 -11.87 1.27 -8.63
C ALA A 56 -10.42 1.67 -8.95
N TYR A 57 -9.75 2.37 -8.02
CA TYR A 57 -8.35 2.73 -8.17
C TYR A 57 -7.43 1.49 -8.24
N LEU A 58 -7.62 0.50 -7.36
CA LEU A 58 -6.80 -0.72 -7.35
C LEU A 58 -7.01 -1.55 -8.61
N LEU A 59 -8.24 -1.62 -9.15
CA LEU A 59 -8.54 -2.27 -10.43
C LEU A 59 -7.88 -1.53 -11.60
N TRP A 60 -7.93 -0.19 -11.61
CA TRP A 60 -7.21 0.63 -12.58
C TRP A 60 -5.70 0.38 -12.52
N LEU A 61 -5.13 0.28 -11.31
CA LEU A 61 -3.71 -0.02 -11.11
C LEU A 61 -3.36 -1.45 -11.54
N ALA A 62 -4.23 -2.42 -11.29
CA ALA A 62 -4.09 -3.81 -11.74
C ALA A 62 -4.06 -3.91 -13.27
N TRP A 63 -4.97 -3.19 -13.94
CA TRP A 63 -4.98 -3.05 -15.39
C TRP A 63 -3.68 -2.43 -15.89
N LYS A 64 -3.28 -1.28 -15.35
CA LYS A 64 -2.04 -0.57 -15.72
C LYS A 64 -0.79 -1.45 -15.53
N THR A 65 -0.75 -2.23 -14.46
CA THR A 65 0.34 -3.19 -14.19
C THR A 65 0.37 -4.28 -15.25
N THR A 66 -0.78 -4.86 -15.60
CA THR A 66 -0.91 -5.96 -16.57
C THR A 66 -0.44 -5.56 -17.98
N ILE A 67 -0.77 -4.35 -18.42
CA ILE A 67 -0.44 -3.86 -19.76
C ILE A 67 0.98 -3.28 -19.87
N SER A 68 1.72 -3.13 -18.75
CA SER A 68 3.08 -2.63 -18.79
C SER A 68 4.01 -3.60 -19.56
N ARG A 69 4.74 -3.07 -20.54
CA ARG A 69 5.57 -3.86 -21.48
C ARG A 69 7.07 -3.62 -21.36
N SER A 70 7.54 -2.76 -20.47
CA SER A 70 8.97 -2.64 -20.23
C SER A 70 9.30 -2.41 -18.76
N VAL A 71 10.40 -3.03 -18.32
CA VAL A 71 11.01 -2.77 -17.01
C VAL A 71 11.76 -1.46 -17.11
N GLY A 72 11.38 -0.48 -16.31
CA GLY A 72 11.93 0.87 -16.46
C GLY A 72 11.36 1.59 -17.67
N SER A 73 10.06 1.44 -17.95
CA SER A 73 9.30 2.19 -18.97
C SER A 73 9.22 3.71 -18.72
N ALA A 74 10.18 4.29 -18.01
CA ALA A 74 10.57 5.68 -18.12
C ALA A 74 11.12 5.94 -19.55
N LYS A 75 10.31 5.65 -20.57
CA LYS A 75 10.47 6.14 -21.94
C LYS A 75 10.37 7.67 -21.97
N ASN A 76 9.75 8.24 -20.94
CA ASN A 76 9.88 9.64 -20.59
C ASN A 76 10.81 9.76 -19.38
N SER A 77 11.83 10.60 -19.49
CA SER A 77 12.76 11.00 -18.41
C SER A 77 12.10 11.58 -17.15
N ASN A 78 10.75 11.69 -17.13
CA ASN A 78 9.94 12.24 -16.06
C ASN A 78 9.17 11.23 -15.21
N GLU A 79 9.18 9.92 -15.52
CA GLU A 79 8.54 8.95 -14.62
C GLU A 79 9.34 8.81 -13.32
N LYS A 80 8.70 9.13 -12.18
CA LYS A 80 9.29 9.07 -10.84
C LYS A 80 8.50 8.09 -9.97
N PRO A 81 9.15 7.42 -9.01
CA PRO A 81 8.41 6.74 -7.94
C PRO A 81 7.56 7.76 -7.20
N LEU A 82 6.49 7.30 -6.54
CA LEU A 82 5.72 8.15 -5.64
C LEU A 82 6.68 8.79 -4.63
N THR A 83 6.55 10.09 -4.47
CA THR A 83 7.23 10.84 -3.42
C THR A 83 6.77 10.35 -2.05
N LEU A 84 7.50 10.72 -1.00
CA LEU A 84 7.12 10.40 0.38
C LEU A 84 5.68 10.86 0.67
N LEU A 85 5.33 12.09 0.29
CA LEU A 85 4.01 12.65 0.55
C LEU A 85 2.92 11.94 -0.25
N GLU A 86 3.14 11.71 -1.54
CA GLU A 86 2.17 10.97 -2.37
C GLU A 86 1.95 9.56 -1.85
N ALA A 87 3.02 8.86 -1.43
CA ALA A 87 2.93 7.52 -0.85
C ALA A 87 2.21 7.49 0.50
N ALA A 88 2.40 8.54 1.32
CA ALA A 88 1.71 8.70 2.59
C ALA A 88 0.21 8.95 2.38
N LEU A 89 -0.15 9.90 1.51
CA LEU A 89 -1.54 10.18 1.15
C LEU A 89 -2.21 8.99 0.48
N PHE A 90 -1.45 8.21 -0.30
CA PHE A 90 -1.96 7.01 -0.95
C PHE A 90 -2.47 5.96 0.06
N GLN A 91 -1.90 5.88 1.27
CA GLN A 91 -2.42 4.97 2.30
C GLN A 91 -3.88 5.26 2.65
N TRP A 92 -4.31 6.52 2.61
CA TRP A 92 -5.66 6.93 3.00
C TRP A 92 -6.74 6.52 2.01
N VAL A 93 -6.35 6.26 0.76
CA VAL A 93 -7.24 5.74 -0.29
C VAL A 93 -7.21 4.21 -0.33
N ASN A 94 -6.30 3.57 0.40
CA ASN A 94 -6.14 2.12 0.40
C ASN A 94 -7.08 1.45 1.42
N PRO A 95 -8.22 0.85 1.00
CA PRO A 95 -9.17 0.24 1.92
C PRO A 95 -8.55 -0.92 2.71
N LYS A 96 -7.53 -1.58 2.15
CA LYS A 96 -6.78 -2.64 2.84
C LYS A 96 -5.99 -2.09 4.04
N ALA A 97 -5.43 -0.88 3.92
CA ALA A 97 -4.74 -0.22 5.02
C ALA A 97 -5.73 0.14 6.14
N TRP A 98 -6.89 0.69 5.79
CA TRP A 98 -7.96 0.97 6.75
C TRP A 98 -8.42 -0.26 7.51
N MET A 99 -8.71 -1.36 6.81
CA MET A 99 -9.12 -2.62 7.45
C MET A 99 -8.06 -3.14 8.41
N MET A 100 -6.79 -3.09 8.03
CA MET A 100 -5.69 -3.50 8.91
C MET A 100 -5.55 -2.58 10.13
N ALA A 101 -5.66 -1.27 9.96
CA ALA A 101 -5.55 -0.31 11.05
C ALA A 101 -6.70 -0.44 12.05
N ILE A 102 -7.94 -0.57 11.56
CA ILE A 102 -9.13 -0.75 12.41
C ILE A 102 -9.07 -2.06 13.17
N SER A 103 -8.76 -3.18 12.49
CA SER A 103 -8.64 -4.48 13.16
C SER A 103 -7.49 -4.52 14.14
N GLY A 104 -6.33 -3.95 13.79
CA GLY A 104 -5.17 -3.86 14.68
C GLY A 104 -5.48 -3.08 15.95
N MET A 105 -6.11 -1.90 15.83
CA MET A 105 -6.51 -1.12 16.98
C MET A 105 -7.59 -1.82 17.82
N ALA A 106 -8.58 -2.46 17.19
CA ALA A 106 -9.63 -3.17 17.91
C ALA A 106 -9.11 -4.40 18.69
N LEU A 107 -8.10 -5.10 18.17
CA LEU A 107 -7.56 -6.31 18.78
C LEU A 107 -6.50 -6.05 19.85
N TYR A 108 -5.73 -4.97 19.71
CA TYR A 108 -4.51 -4.77 20.51
C TYR A 108 -4.52 -3.53 21.40
N THR A 109 -5.57 -2.71 21.37
CA THR A 109 -5.70 -1.56 22.29
C THR A 109 -6.36 -2.00 23.59
N ASP A 110 -5.80 -1.60 24.72
CA ASP A 110 -6.29 -1.88 26.07
C ASP A 110 -7.32 -0.83 26.48
N SER A 111 -8.49 -1.25 26.97
CA SER A 111 -9.55 -0.35 27.43
C SER A 111 -9.21 0.39 28.71
N THR A 112 -8.30 -0.13 29.55
CA THR A 112 -7.89 0.51 30.80
C THR A 112 -6.89 1.64 30.59
N ASN A 113 -6.03 1.50 29.58
CA ASN A 113 -5.00 2.47 29.22
C ASN A 113 -4.99 2.73 27.69
N PRO A 114 -6.06 3.33 27.14
CA PRO A 114 -6.30 3.36 25.70
C PRO A 114 -5.25 4.16 24.92
N TYR A 115 -4.80 5.30 25.44
CA TYR A 115 -3.86 6.15 24.72
C TYR A 115 -2.45 5.56 24.65
N SER A 116 -1.95 4.97 25.73
CA SER A 116 -0.61 4.38 25.77
C SER A 116 -0.56 3.08 24.97
N SER A 117 -1.57 2.21 25.08
CA SER A 117 -1.68 0.99 24.29
C SER A 117 -1.85 1.29 22.79
N MET A 118 -2.66 2.29 22.41
CA MET A 118 -2.77 2.77 21.03
C MET A 118 -1.41 3.21 20.47
N LEU A 119 -0.66 4.04 21.20
CA LEU A 119 0.65 4.50 20.75
C LEU A 119 1.64 3.34 20.62
N LEU A 120 1.61 2.39 21.55
CA LEU A 120 2.44 1.20 21.51
C LEU A 120 2.13 0.35 20.27
N VAL A 121 0.84 0.10 19.99
CA VAL A 121 0.39 -0.61 18.78
C VAL A 121 0.84 0.11 17.53
N ALA A 122 0.65 1.43 17.46
CA ALA A 122 1.05 2.24 16.31
C ALA A 122 2.56 2.14 16.04
N VAL A 123 3.39 2.29 17.09
CA VAL A 123 4.85 2.18 16.99
C VAL A 123 5.28 0.79 16.56
N ILE A 124 4.75 -0.28 17.18
CA ILE A 124 5.11 -1.66 16.85
C ILE A 124 4.75 -1.97 15.39
N PHE A 125 3.52 -1.63 14.97
CA PHE A 125 3.09 -1.85 13.59
C PHE A 125 3.98 -1.10 12.60
N SER A 126 4.35 0.15 12.88
CA SER A 126 5.23 0.92 12.00
C SER A 126 6.67 0.40 11.97
N LEU A 127 7.21 -0.03 13.12
CA LEU A 127 8.54 -0.66 13.21
C LEU A 127 8.62 -1.97 12.45
N ILE A 128 7.53 -2.74 12.39
CA ILE A 128 7.45 -3.96 11.57
C ILE A 128 7.19 -3.61 10.10
N ASN A 129 6.35 -2.61 9.84
CA ASN A 129 5.95 -2.21 8.49
C ASN A 129 7.16 -1.77 7.66
N PHE A 130 8.00 -0.87 8.18
CA PHE A 130 9.09 -0.28 7.39
C PHE A 130 10.11 -1.32 6.86
N PRO A 131 10.66 -2.24 7.69
CA PRO A 131 11.49 -3.33 7.22
C PRO A 131 10.76 -4.24 6.23
N SER A 132 9.50 -4.60 6.52
CA SER A 132 8.71 -5.48 5.65
C SER A 132 8.55 -4.89 4.25
N VAL A 133 8.19 -3.61 4.16
CA VAL A 133 7.98 -2.96 2.87
C VAL A 133 9.30 -2.69 2.14
N THR A 134 10.38 -2.47 2.88
CA THR A 134 11.74 -2.35 2.33
C THR A 134 12.22 -3.67 1.74
N ILE A 135 11.96 -4.82 2.38
CA ILE A 135 12.25 -6.15 1.84
C ILE A 135 11.55 -6.35 0.49
N TRP A 136 10.28 -5.94 0.37
CA TRP A 136 9.57 -5.97 -0.90
C TRP A 136 10.21 -5.09 -1.98
N ALA A 137 10.68 -3.89 -1.62
CA ALA A 137 11.38 -3.00 -2.54
C ALA A 137 12.74 -3.56 -2.98
N MET A 138 13.50 -4.17 -2.04
CA MET A 138 14.76 -4.85 -2.32
C MET A 138 14.54 -6.01 -3.30
N PHE A 139 13.59 -6.88 -3.00
CA PHE A 139 13.24 -8.01 -3.87
C PHE A 139 12.87 -7.55 -5.28
N GLY A 140 12.08 -6.48 -5.40
CA GLY A 140 11.77 -5.89 -6.71
C GLY A 140 13.01 -5.41 -7.46
N SER A 141 13.96 -4.77 -6.75
CA SER A 141 15.22 -4.29 -7.32
C SER A 141 16.10 -5.43 -7.85
N GLU A 142 16.16 -6.55 -7.14
CA GLU A 142 16.91 -7.75 -7.57
C GLU A 142 16.25 -8.47 -8.76
N LEU A 143 14.90 -8.47 -8.81
CA LEU A 143 14.16 -9.08 -9.92
C LEU A 143 14.32 -8.33 -11.24
N ARG A 144 14.83 -7.10 -11.20
CA ARG A 144 14.94 -6.18 -12.35
C ARG A 144 15.70 -6.78 -13.52
N GLU A 145 16.83 -7.45 -13.28
CA GLU A 145 17.66 -8.04 -14.34
C GLU A 145 16.92 -9.17 -15.07
N ARG A 146 16.24 -10.06 -14.33
CA ARG A 146 15.48 -11.17 -14.92
C ARG A 146 14.28 -10.69 -15.74
N LEU A 147 13.66 -9.59 -15.31
CA LEU A 147 12.49 -9.02 -15.97
C LEU A 147 12.84 -8.15 -17.19
N LYS A 148 14.13 -7.95 -17.52
CA LYS A 148 14.52 -7.38 -18.83
C LYS A 148 14.06 -8.26 -19.99
N ASN A 149 13.87 -9.56 -19.77
CA ASN A 149 13.29 -10.45 -20.77
C ASN A 149 11.77 -10.13 -20.94
N PRO A 150 11.32 -9.68 -22.13
CA PRO A 150 9.95 -9.23 -22.34
C PRO A 150 8.90 -10.34 -22.13
N ASN A 151 9.25 -11.60 -22.36
CA ASN A 151 8.34 -12.72 -22.12
C ASN A 151 8.16 -12.98 -20.61
N VAL A 152 9.23 -12.86 -19.83
CA VAL A 152 9.18 -13.01 -18.37
C VAL A 152 8.42 -11.84 -17.76
N LEU A 153 8.69 -10.61 -18.21
CA LEU A 153 7.95 -9.42 -17.78
C LEU A 153 6.46 -9.51 -18.04
N LYS A 154 6.07 -9.93 -19.26
CA LYS A 154 4.66 -10.08 -19.62
C LYS A 154 3.93 -11.05 -18.70
N LYS A 155 4.54 -12.21 -18.40
CA LYS A 155 3.98 -13.20 -17.47
C LYS A 155 3.91 -12.65 -16.05
N PHE A 156 4.99 -12.02 -15.59
CA PHE A 156 5.07 -11.43 -14.25
C PHE A 156 4.01 -10.35 -14.03
N ASN A 157 3.89 -9.40 -14.96
CA ASN A 157 2.90 -8.31 -14.89
C ASN A 157 1.46 -8.82 -14.97
N LEU A 158 1.20 -9.85 -15.76
CA LEU A 158 -0.11 -10.50 -15.81
C LEU A 158 -0.47 -11.14 -14.47
N ILE A 159 0.45 -11.92 -13.89
CA ILE A 159 0.23 -12.56 -12.58
C ILE A 159 0.02 -11.50 -11.50
N MET A 160 0.88 -10.48 -11.44
CA MET A 160 0.78 -9.41 -10.44
C MET A 160 -0.51 -8.59 -10.59
N GLY A 161 -0.92 -8.29 -11.82
CA GLY A 161 -2.17 -7.59 -12.10
C GLY A 161 -3.38 -8.41 -11.68
N LEU A 162 -3.42 -9.71 -12.01
CA LEU A 162 -4.50 -10.61 -11.60
C LEU A 162 -4.58 -10.76 -10.08
N LEU A 163 -3.44 -10.93 -9.40
CA LEU A 163 -3.40 -11.00 -7.94
C LEU A 163 -3.87 -9.70 -7.28
N LEU A 164 -3.51 -8.54 -7.85
CA LEU A 164 -3.96 -7.24 -7.35
C LEU A 164 -5.47 -7.06 -7.57
N ALA A 165 -5.99 -7.43 -8.74
CA ALA A 165 -7.42 -7.38 -9.03
C ALA A 165 -8.22 -8.31 -8.11
N ALA A 166 -7.75 -9.56 -7.91
CA ALA A 166 -8.36 -10.51 -6.99
C ALA A 166 -8.38 -9.97 -5.55
N SER A 167 -7.27 -9.37 -5.09
CA SER A 167 -7.21 -8.74 -3.78
C SER A 167 -8.10 -7.50 -3.66
N ALA A 168 -8.41 -6.79 -4.74
CA ALA A 168 -9.32 -5.64 -4.71
C ALA A 168 -10.77 -6.11 -4.68
N ILE A 169 -11.11 -7.12 -5.48
CA ILE A 169 -12.45 -7.71 -5.55
C ILE A 169 -12.81 -8.41 -4.23
N SER A 170 -11.86 -9.05 -3.55
CA SER A 170 -12.14 -9.70 -2.26
C SER A 170 -12.65 -8.71 -1.19
N VAL A 171 -12.31 -7.44 -1.29
CA VAL A 171 -12.80 -6.38 -0.39
C VAL A 171 -14.31 -6.16 -0.54
N ILE A 172 -14.90 -6.47 -1.69
CA ILE A 172 -16.35 -6.36 -1.90
C ILE A 172 -17.10 -7.27 -0.91
N PHE A 173 -16.55 -8.46 -0.64
CA PHE A 173 -17.15 -9.49 0.21
C PHE A 173 -16.84 -9.36 1.71
N GLN A 174 -16.14 -8.29 2.11
CA GLN A 174 -15.87 -7.94 3.52
C GLN A 174 -16.71 -6.75 3.96
#